data_AF-X0WP01-F1
#
_entry.id   AF-X0WP01-F1
#
_cell.length_a   1.000
_cell.length_b   1.000
_cell.length_c   1.000
_cell.angle_alpha   90.00
_cell.angle_beta   90.00
_cell.angle_gamma   90.00
#
_symmetry.space_group_name_H-M   'P 1'
#
loop_
_entity.id
_entity.type
_entity.pdbx_description
1 polymer ?
#
loop_
_entity_poly.entity_id
_entity_poly.type
_entity_poly.pdbx_seq_one_letter_code
_entity_poly.pdbx_strand_id
1 'polypeptide(L)'
;EILEEIEIINNLSLEQNVFISSLCIQTGMYEKALYLLYESRRKYYNQSNAHLQYIGLFLIKGKYLNNIFKKLKNDRVGENTAVLIETVQENIETRWFIIENRQKIEKKFGEINLEDSFTKKIIGRKIGDTFDIKKNDVLIKKYKIVKIENKYIHAYNESISEFENMFPEAKGLFKINIGTPKTKEAFDSGIQKILEINETYKNQVEEIEKLYKNKGMSIGCFAQLIGRDIYDVWSVLTNKKDLGITCCFGISKEQE
;
A
#
# COMPACT_ATOMS: atom_id res chain seq x y z
N GLU A 1 -0.53 -24.05 13.66
CA GLU A 1 -1.10 -23.33 12.50
C GLU A 1 -0.71 -21.86 12.42
N ILE A 2 -1.42 -20.87 13.00
CA ILE A 2 -1.08 -19.43 12.78
C ILE A 2 0.36 -19.08 13.20
N LEU A 3 0.85 -19.61 14.34
CA LEU A 3 2.22 -19.38 14.81
C LEU A 3 3.30 -20.02 13.91
N GLU A 4 2.99 -21.14 13.24
CA GLU A 4 3.91 -21.77 12.28
C GLU A 4 3.97 -20.98 10.96
N GLU A 5 2.85 -20.34 10.56
CA GLU A 5 2.84 -19.45 9.40
C GLU A 5 3.69 -18.19 9.64
N ILE A 6 3.72 -17.66 10.87
CA ILE A 6 4.49 -16.46 11.25
C ILE A 6 6.00 -16.67 11.14
N GLU A 7 6.49 -17.84 11.54
CA GLU A 7 7.92 -18.13 11.56
C GLU A 7 8.48 -18.30 10.14
N ILE A 8 7.68 -18.88 9.23
CA ILE A 8 8.04 -19.02 7.82
C ILE A 8 8.13 -17.64 7.15
N ILE A 9 7.15 -16.74 7.35
CA ILE A 9 7.09 -15.40 6.73
C ILE A 9 8.30 -14.54 7.14
N ASN A 10 8.71 -14.62 8.40
CA ASN A 10 9.86 -13.87 8.91
C ASN A 10 11.19 -14.32 8.29
N ASN A 11 11.26 -15.51 7.70
CA ASN A 11 12.46 -16.02 7.06
C ASN A 11 12.51 -15.78 5.53
N LEU A 12 11.41 -15.33 4.93
CA LEU A 12 11.34 -15.08 3.49
C LEU A 12 11.80 -13.68 3.10
N SER A 13 12.31 -13.53 1.87
CA SER A 13 12.62 -12.24 1.26
C SER A 13 11.34 -11.44 0.97
N LEU A 14 11.49 -10.14 0.66
CA LEU A 14 10.34 -9.32 0.23
C LEU A 14 9.71 -9.91 -1.04
N GLU A 15 10.51 -10.30 -2.03
CA GLU A 15 10.01 -10.84 -3.31
C GLU A 15 9.22 -12.14 -3.10
N GLN A 16 9.72 -13.03 -2.24
CA GLN A 16 9.04 -14.28 -1.91
C GLN A 16 7.70 -14.02 -1.22
N ASN A 17 7.67 -13.10 -0.25
CA ASN A 17 6.43 -12.73 0.43
C ASN A 17 5.41 -12.09 -0.53
N VAL A 18 5.86 -11.24 -1.45
CA VAL A 18 5.01 -10.62 -2.48
C VAL A 18 4.46 -11.68 -3.44
N PHE A 19 5.30 -12.64 -3.86
CA PHE A 19 4.87 -13.75 -4.70
C PHE A 19 3.79 -14.60 -4.04
N ILE A 20 3.99 -15.00 -2.78
CA ILE A 20 2.99 -15.79 -2.02
C ILE A 20 1.70 -14.98 -1.82
N SER A 21 1.82 -13.68 -1.55
CA SER A 21 0.67 -12.78 -1.43
C SER A 21 -0.12 -12.71 -2.73
N SER A 22 0.56 -12.64 -3.88
CA SER A 22 -0.07 -12.69 -5.21
C SER A 22 -0.86 -13.99 -5.42
N LEU A 23 -0.28 -15.14 -5.07
CA LEU A 23 -0.98 -16.43 -5.14
C LEU A 23 -2.22 -16.45 -4.24
N CYS A 24 -2.13 -15.91 -3.02
CA CYS A 24 -3.27 -15.77 -2.12
C CYS A 24 -4.37 -14.89 -2.73
N ILE A 25 -4.00 -13.78 -3.38
CA ILE A 25 -4.94 -12.88 -4.06
C ILE A 25 -5.64 -13.59 -5.23
N GLN A 26 -4.90 -14.34 -6.04
CA GLN A 26 -5.41 -15.06 -7.21
C GLN A 26 -6.35 -16.21 -6.81
N THR A 27 -6.08 -16.87 -5.69
CA THR A 27 -6.88 -17.99 -5.14
C THR A 27 -8.01 -17.54 -4.21
N GLY A 28 -8.18 -16.24 -3.98
CA GLY A 28 -9.25 -15.70 -3.14
C GLY A 28 -8.98 -15.70 -1.63
N MET A 29 -7.76 -16.06 -1.20
CA MET A 29 -7.31 -16.03 0.20
C MET A 29 -6.92 -14.60 0.64
N TYR A 30 -7.86 -13.67 0.57
CA TYR A 30 -7.60 -12.23 0.78
C TYR A 30 -7.19 -11.87 2.21
N GLU A 31 -7.71 -12.56 3.23
CA GLU A 31 -7.31 -12.33 4.63
C GLU A 31 -5.83 -12.69 4.83
N LYS A 32 -5.38 -13.79 4.22
CA LYS A 32 -3.98 -14.21 4.25
C LYS A 32 -3.08 -13.24 3.48
N ALA A 33 -3.51 -12.79 2.30
CA ALA A 33 -2.78 -11.79 1.53
C ALA A 33 -2.63 -10.45 2.30
N LEU A 34 -3.70 -10.00 2.96
CA LEU A 34 -3.69 -8.79 3.79
C LEU A 34 -2.68 -8.92 4.94
N TYR A 35 -2.71 -10.06 5.63
CA TYR A 35 -1.78 -10.36 6.70
C TYR A 35 -0.32 -10.37 6.21
N LEU A 36 -0.04 -11.12 5.14
CA LEU A 36 1.30 -11.27 4.57
C LEU A 36 1.90 -9.92 4.13
N LEU A 37 1.12 -9.11 3.41
CA LEU A 37 1.59 -7.81 2.93
C LEU A 37 1.74 -6.81 4.09
N TYR A 38 0.90 -6.89 5.12
CA TYR A 38 1.07 -6.07 6.33
C TYR A 38 2.38 -6.41 7.06
N GLU A 39 2.66 -7.69 7.32
CA GLU A 39 3.89 -8.11 8.00
C GLU A 39 5.13 -7.85 7.12
N SER A 40 5.01 -7.99 5.79
CA SER A 40 6.07 -7.64 4.84
C SER A 40 6.38 -6.15 4.87
N ARG A 41 5.36 -5.30 4.84
CA ARG A 41 5.50 -3.84 5.02
C ARG A 41 6.17 -3.52 6.35
N ARG A 42 5.75 -4.17 7.43
CA ARG A 42 6.33 -3.95 8.77
C ARG A 42 7.81 -4.34 8.85
N LYS A 43 8.18 -5.48 8.27
CA LYS A 43 9.56 -5.99 8.23
C LYS A 43 10.46 -5.16 7.31
N TYR A 44 9.96 -4.81 6.13
CA TYR A 44 10.68 -4.08 5.08
C TYR A 44 10.24 -2.61 4.99
N TYR A 45 10.00 -1.97 6.14
CA TYR A 45 9.41 -0.64 6.24
C TYR A 45 10.18 0.46 5.47
N ASN A 46 11.50 0.33 5.38
CA ASN A 46 12.33 1.31 4.66
C ASN A 46 12.45 0.98 3.15
N GLN A 47 11.66 0.05 2.62
CA GLN A 47 11.65 -0.29 1.21
C GLN A 47 10.34 0.13 0.57
N SER A 48 10.42 1.05 -0.40
CA SER A 48 9.26 1.58 -1.12
C SER A 48 8.38 0.48 -1.71
N ASN A 49 8.99 -0.58 -2.25
CA ASN A 49 8.26 -1.70 -2.83
C ASN A 49 7.33 -2.39 -1.79
N ALA A 50 7.75 -2.55 -0.54
CA ALA A 50 6.88 -3.17 0.47
C ALA A 50 5.61 -2.35 0.73
N HIS A 51 5.73 -1.03 0.72
CA HIS A 51 4.59 -0.12 0.82
C HIS A 51 3.72 -0.13 -0.45
N LEU A 52 4.33 -0.13 -1.64
CA LEU A 52 3.60 -0.19 -2.92
C LEU A 52 2.76 -1.45 -3.04
N GLN A 53 3.30 -2.61 -2.67
CA GLN A 53 2.56 -3.88 -2.74
C GLN A 53 1.38 -3.88 -1.76
N TYR A 54 1.59 -3.35 -0.56
CA TYR A 54 0.51 -3.19 0.42
C TYR A 54 -0.58 -2.22 -0.07
N ILE A 55 -0.21 -1.06 -0.61
CA ILE A 55 -1.14 -0.09 -1.21
C ILE A 55 -1.90 -0.73 -2.38
N GLY A 56 -1.19 -1.45 -3.26
CA GLY A 56 -1.74 -2.12 -4.43
C GLY A 56 -2.86 -3.10 -4.08
N LEU A 57 -2.74 -3.84 -2.98
CA LEU A 57 -3.81 -4.71 -2.49
C LEU A 57 -5.13 -3.95 -2.28
N PHE A 58 -5.08 -2.77 -1.67
CA PHE A 58 -6.27 -1.95 -1.41
C PHE A 58 -6.86 -1.38 -2.70
N LEU A 59 -6.01 -0.93 -3.62
CA LEU A 59 -6.46 -0.39 -4.91
C LEU A 59 -7.11 -1.45 -5.79
N ILE A 60 -6.52 -2.65 -5.86
CA ILE A 60 -6.97 -3.72 -6.77
C ILE A 60 -8.12 -4.53 -6.16
N LYS A 61 -8.11 -4.77 -4.85
CA LYS A 61 -9.06 -5.67 -4.16
C LYS A 61 -9.92 -4.99 -3.10
N GLY A 62 -10.03 -3.65 -3.12
CA GLY A 62 -10.79 -2.87 -2.13
C GLY A 62 -12.22 -3.38 -1.87
N LYS A 63 -12.94 -3.83 -2.90
CA LYS A 63 -14.29 -4.43 -2.73
C LYS A 63 -14.29 -5.65 -1.82
N TYR A 64 -13.29 -6.53 -1.93
CA TYR A 64 -13.16 -7.73 -1.10
C TYR A 64 -12.69 -7.38 0.30
N LEU A 65 -11.72 -6.46 0.42
CA LEU A 65 -11.25 -5.96 1.71
C LEU A 65 -12.38 -5.31 2.51
N ASN A 66 -13.32 -4.61 1.87
CA ASN A 66 -14.48 -4.04 2.55
C ASN A 66 -15.30 -5.09 3.31
N ASN A 67 -15.43 -6.31 2.78
CA ASN A 67 -16.12 -7.38 3.49
C ASN A 67 -15.33 -7.87 4.70
N ILE A 68 -14.01 -7.95 4.59
CA ILE A 68 -13.11 -8.28 5.70
C ILE A 68 -13.21 -7.21 6.78
N PHE A 69 -13.09 -5.93 6.42
CA PHE A 69 -13.13 -4.82 7.37
C PHE A 69 -14.50 -4.60 8.01
N LYS A 70 -15.60 -5.00 7.36
CA LYS A 70 -16.91 -5.06 8.03
C LYS A 70 -16.91 -6.06 9.20
N LYS A 71 -16.25 -7.21 9.05
CA LYS A 71 -16.11 -8.21 10.12
C LYS A 71 -15.15 -7.75 11.22
N LEU A 72 -14.09 -7.06 10.85
CA LEU A 72 -13.06 -6.55 11.76
C LEU A 72 -13.36 -5.15 12.33
N LYS A 73 -14.58 -4.64 12.13
CA LYS A 73 -14.95 -3.29 12.57
C LYS A 73 -15.10 -3.29 14.08
N ASN A 74 -14.25 -2.50 14.74
CA ASN A 74 -14.28 -2.32 16.18
C ASN A 74 -14.77 -0.90 16.51
N ASP A 75 -15.83 -0.79 17.32
CA ASP A 75 -16.31 0.49 17.88
C ASP A 75 -15.61 0.83 19.20
N ARG A 76 -14.82 -0.10 19.72
CA ARG A 76 -14.06 -0.01 20.96
C ARG A 76 -12.59 -0.34 20.72
N VAL A 77 -11.72 0.22 21.56
CA VAL A 77 -10.29 -0.11 21.56
C VAL A 77 -10.12 -1.59 21.91
N GLY A 78 -9.38 -2.31 21.08
CA GLY A 78 -9.17 -3.74 21.20
C GLY A 78 -7.86 -4.18 20.56
N GLU A 79 -7.58 -5.48 20.57
CA GLU A 79 -6.47 -6.02 19.79
C GLU A 79 -6.65 -5.69 18.29
N ASN A 80 -5.54 -5.47 17.57
CA ASN A 80 -5.51 -5.15 16.14
C ASN A 80 -6.19 -3.82 15.78
N THR A 81 -6.32 -2.90 16.74
CA THR A 81 -6.83 -1.55 16.52
C THR A 81 -5.72 -0.52 16.52
N ALA A 82 -5.83 0.48 15.65
CA ALA A 82 -5.09 1.72 15.73
C ALA A 82 -6.00 2.78 16.36
N VAL A 83 -5.47 3.53 17.33
CA VAL A 83 -6.22 4.50 18.11
C VAL A 83 -5.50 5.84 18.10
N LEU A 84 -6.21 6.90 17.69
CA LEU A 84 -5.72 8.26 17.76
C LEU A 84 -6.11 8.86 19.10
N ILE A 85 -5.11 9.30 19.84
CA ILE A 85 -5.26 9.86 21.18
C ILE A 85 -4.78 11.30 21.17
N GLU A 86 -5.55 12.17 21.81
CA GLU A 86 -5.30 13.62 21.91
C GLU A 86 -5.12 14.03 23.37
N THR A 87 -4.18 14.94 23.65
CA THR A 87 -4.06 15.61 24.96
C THR A 87 -5.13 16.69 25.12
N VAL A 88 -5.80 16.70 26.28
CA VAL A 88 -6.93 17.61 26.55
C VAL A 88 -6.49 18.93 27.21
N GLN A 89 -5.29 18.97 27.79
CA GLN A 89 -4.77 20.12 28.52
C GLN A 89 -3.42 20.53 27.95
N GLU A 90 -3.23 21.85 27.75
CA GLU A 90 -2.00 22.55 27.33
C GLU A 90 -1.18 21.84 26.23
N ASN A 91 -1.12 22.45 25.04
CA ASN A 91 -0.55 21.88 23.81
C ASN A 91 -1.28 20.60 23.37
N ILE A 92 -2.34 20.80 22.59
CA ILE A 92 -3.11 19.72 21.96
C ILE A 92 -2.16 19.01 20.99
N GLU A 93 -1.77 17.80 21.36
CA GLU A 93 -0.94 16.89 20.58
C GLU A 93 -1.74 15.64 20.32
N THR A 94 -1.67 15.14 19.08
CA THR A 94 -2.31 13.88 18.69
C THR A 94 -1.25 12.84 18.37
N ARG A 95 -1.51 11.59 18.77
CA ARG A 95 -0.62 10.47 18.50
C ARG A 95 -1.40 9.19 18.26
N TRP A 96 -0.96 8.43 17.26
CA TRP A 96 -1.45 7.09 16.98
C TRP A 96 -0.75 6.04 17.84
N PHE A 97 -1.54 5.08 18.31
CA PHE A 97 -1.08 3.87 18.98
C PHE A 97 -1.70 2.65 18.32
N ILE A 98 -0.91 1.63 18.05
CA ILE A 98 -1.36 0.36 17.44
C ILE A 98 -1.32 -0.72 18.52
N ILE A 99 -2.48 -1.27 18.86
CA ILE A 99 -2.66 -2.26 19.92
C ILE A 99 -2.40 -3.67 19.36
N GLU A 100 -1.34 -4.31 19.81
CA GLU A 100 -0.87 -5.59 19.28
C GLU A 100 -0.57 -6.60 20.40
N ASN A 101 -0.90 -7.86 20.15
CA ASN A 101 -0.50 -8.97 21.01
C ASN A 101 0.64 -9.76 20.36
N ARG A 102 1.86 -9.22 20.45
CA ARG A 102 3.06 -9.86 19.89
C ARG A 102 4.27 -9.67 20.78
N GLN A 103 5.22 -10.61 20.67
CA GLN A 103 6.46 -10.60 21.46
C GLN A 103 7.36 -9.41 21.12
N LYS A 104 7.55 -9.15 19.82
CA LYS A 104 8.42 -8.07 19.33
C LYS A 104 7.60 -6.86 18.90
N ILE A 105 7.52 -5.86 19.77
CA ILE A 105 6.84 -4.58 19.55
C ILE A 105 7.80 -3.55 18.94
N GLU A 106 7.38 -2.87 17.88
CA GLU A 106 8.15 -1.82 17.22
C GLU A 106 7.59 -0.44 17.59
N LYS A 107 8.08 0.13 18.71
CA LYS A 107 7.61 1.42 19.25
C LYS A 107 7.70 2.59 18.26
N LYS A 108 8.62 2.51 17.29
CA LYS A 108 8.76 3.49 16.21
C LYS A 108 7.52 3.60 15.32
N PHE A 109 6.73 2.53 15.22
CA PHE A 109 5.46 2.49 14.48
C PHE A 109 4.25 2.79 15.38
N GLY A 110 4.49 3.24 16.62
CA GLY A 110 3.41 3.45 17.59
C GLY A 110 2.82 2.16 18.16
N GLU A 111 3.45 1.01 17.96
CA GLU A 111 2.96 -0.26 18.51
C GLU A 111 3.10 -0.30 20.04
N ILE A 112 2.06 -0.79 20.71
CA ILE A 112 2.02 -1.04 22.14
C ILE A 112 1.36 -2.39 22.44
N ASN A 113 1.88 -3.10 23.43
CA ASN A 113 1.38 -4.42 23.81
C ASN A 113 0.10 -4.33 24.65
N LEU A 114 -0.76 -5.35 24.62
CA LEU A 114 -1.92 -5.49 25.51
C LEU A 114 -1.58 -5.38 27.01
N GLU A 115 -0.41 -5.87 27.40
CA GLU A 115 0.04 -5.85 28.80
C GLU A 115 0.55 -4.49 29.27
N ASP A 116 0.76 -3.54 28.34
CA ASP A 116 1.21 -2.19 28.65
C ASP A 116 0.20 -1.46 29.55
N SER A 117 0.71 -0.79 30.59
CA SER A 117 -0.09 -0.02 31.55
C SER A 117 -1.01 1.01 30.88
N PHE A 118 -0.55 1.61 29.78
CA PHE A 118 -1.30 2.56 28.97
C PHE A 118 -2.44 1.85 28.24
N THR A 119 -2.16 0.72 27.56
CA THR A 119 -3.17 -0.09 26.86
C THR A 119 -4.28 -0.52 27.80
N LYS A 120 -3.94 -0.99 29.01
CA LYS A 120 -4.90 -1.38 30.05
C LYS A 120 -5.87 -0.25 30.44
N LYS A 121 -5.46 1.02 30.30
CA LYS A 121 -6.33 2.17 30.59
C LYS A 121 -7.29 2.49 29.46
N ILE A 122 -6.98 2.11 28.22
CA ILE A 122 -7.77 2.47 27.04
C ILE A 122 -8.57 1.31 26.45
N ILE A 123 -8.22 0.06 26.76
CA ILE A 123 -8.92 -1.12 26.25
C ILE A 123 -10.43 -1.04 26.55
N GLY A 124 -11.26 -1.37 25.56
CA GLY A 124 -12.71 -1.33 25.65
C GLY A 124 -13.34 0.07 25.55
N ARG A 125 -12.57 1.16 25.57
CA ARG A 125 -13.11 2.52 25.44
C ARG A 125 -13.55 2.85 24.01
N LYS A 126 -14.44 3.83 23.87
CA LYS A 126 -15.00 4.31 22.60
C LYS A 126 -14.42 5.65 22.19
N ILE A 127 -14.67 6.02 20.93
CA ILE A 127 -14.43 7.37 20.43
C ILE A 127 -15.18 8.38 21.31
N GLY A 128 -14.49 9.42 21.75
CA GLY A 128 -15.01 10.46 22.64
C GLY A 128 -14.69 10.23 24.12
N ASP A 129 -14.35 9.01 24.53
CA ASP A 129 -14.02 8.72 25.93
C ASP A 129 -12.74 9.47 26.35
N THR A 130 -12.74 9.96 27.59
CA THR A 130 -11.58 10.61 28.21
C THR A 130 -11.00 9.78 29.35
N PHE A 131 -9.69 9.85 29.53
CA PHE A 131 -8.99 9.08 30.55
C PHE A 131 -7.76 9.82 31.06
N ASP A 132 -7.39 9.51 32.29
CA ASP A 132 -6.30 10.18 32.98
C ASP A 132 -5.12 9.24 33.17
N ILE A 133 -3.91 9.77 32.96
CA ILE A 133 -2.66 9.13 33.31
C ILE A 133 -1.99 9.95 34.40
N LYS A 134 -1.86 9.33 35.57
CA LYS A 134 -1.09 9.89 36.68
C LYS A 134 0.39 9.62 36.41
N LYS A 135 1.20 10.66 36.23
CA LYS A 135 2.66 10.53 36.24
C LYS A 135 3.21 10.53 37.67
N ASN A 136 2.59 11.31 38.56
CA ASN A 136 2.81 11.33 40.00
C ASN A 136 1.55 11.93 40.68
N ASP A 137 1.59 12.15 41.99
CA ASP A 137 0.44 12.65 42.77
C ASP A 137 -0.02 14.07 42.38
N VAL A 138 0.80 14.80 41.62
CA VAL A 138 0.55 16.21 41.26
C VAL A 138 0.24 16.39 39.78
N LEU A 139 0.84 15.58 38.90
CA LEU A 139 0.69 15.65 37.45
C LEU A 139 -0.25 14.56 36.92
N ILE A 140 -1.48 14.98 36.66
CA ILE A 140 -2.49 14.20 35.96
C ILE A 140 -2.57 14.71 34.51
N LYS A 141 -2.24 13.85 33.55
CA LYS A 141 -2.46 14.16 32.12
C LYS A 141 -3.77 13.56 31.67
N LYS A 142 -4.65 14.41 31.11
CA LYS A 142 -5.93 13.99 30.55
C LYS A 142 -5.83 13.78 29.04
N TYR A 143 -6.39 12.67 28.58
CA TYR A 143 -6.39 12.25 27.19
C TYR A 143 -7.81 11.98 26.70
N LYS A 144 -8.00 12.04 25.38
CA LYS A 144 -9.26 11.73 24.70
C LYS A 144 -9.01 10.79 23.53
N ILE A 145 -9.91 9.83 23.33
CA ILE A 145 -9.91 8.98 22.14
C ILE A 145 -10.61 9.74 21.01
N VAL A 146 -9.87 10.06 19.96
CA VAL A 146 -10.37 10.83 18.81
C VAL A 146 -10.83 9.91 17.69
N LYS A 147 -10.10 8.83 17.43
CA LYS A 147 -10.41 7.90 16.34
C LYS A 147 -10.00 6.49 16.72
N ILE A 148 -10.79 5.52 16.27
CA ILE A 148 -10.48 4.09 16.34
C ILE A 148 -10.64 3.55 14.92
N GLU A 149 -9.62 2.86 14.43
CA GLU A 149 -9.69 2.16 13.15
C GLU A 149 -8.94 0.83 13.22
N ASN A 150 -9.16 -0.04 12.24
CA ASN A 150 -8.42 -1.28 12.15
C ASN A 150 -6.95 -0.99 11.76
N LYS A 151 -5.98 -1.72 12.34
CA LYS A 151 -4.55 -1.52 12.08
C LYS A 151 -4.17 -1.58 10.60
N TYR A 152 -4.86 -2.41 9.82
CA TYR A 152 -4.56 -2.59 8.40
C TYR A 152 -4.96 -1.34 7.62
N ILE A 153 -6.10 -0.76 7.95
CA ILE A 153 -6.58 0.50 7.36
C ILE A 153 -5.64 1.64 7.76
N HIS A 154 -5.22 1.67 9.03
CA HIS A 154 -4.26 2.65 9.52
C HIS A 154 -2.94 2.59 8.75
N ALA A 155 -2.34 1.40 8.64
CA ALA A 155 -1.10 1.20 7.90
C ALA A 155 -1.25 1.56 6.41
N TYR A 156 -2.43 1.39 5.82
CA TYR A 156 -2.69 1.79 4.44
C TYR A 156 -2.70 3.31 4.32
N ASN A 157 -3.44 3.99 5.20
CA ASN A 157 -3.52 5.44 5.24
C ASN A 157 -2.15 6.06 5.47
N GLU A 158 -1.36 5.53 6.41
CA GLU A 158 0.03 5.96 6.66
C GLU A 158 0.90 5.74 5.41
N SER A 159 0.87 4.53 4.83
CA SER A 159 1.66 4.24 3.63
C SER A 159 1.33 5.16 2.47
N ILE A 160 0.05 5.43 2.21
CA ILE A 160 -0.36 6.24 1.04
C ILE A 160 -0.19 7.74 1.29
N SER A 161 -0.33 8.23 2.52
CA SER A 161 -0.18 9.66 2.84
C SER A 161 1.29 10.08 2.88
N GLU A 162 2.15 9.24 3.42
CA GLU A 162 3.57 9.55 3.63
C GLU A 162 4.48 8.98 2.53
N PHE A 163 3.94 8.30 1.52
CA PHE A 163 4.75 7.59 0.52
C PHE A 163 5.82 8.48 -0.13
N GLU A 164 5.42 9.65 -0.64
CA GLU A 164 6.32 10.58 -1.34
C GLU A 164 7.37 11.17 -0.39
N ASN A 165 7.01 11.39 0.88
CA ASN A 165 7.93 11.88 1.91
C ASN A 165 8.95 10.81 2.32
N MET A 166 8.49 9.56 2.47
CA MET A 166 9.33 8.42 2.86
C MET A 166 10.25 7.97 1.72
N PHE A 167 9.78 8.07 0.47
CA PHE A 167 10.44 7.52 -0.70
C PHE A 167 10.44 8.50 -1.89
N PRO A 168 11.13 9.65 -1.78
CA PRO A 168 11.07 10.71 -2.79
C PRO A 168 11.56 10.28 -4.17
N GLU A 169 12.45 9.28 -4.24
CA GLU A 169 13.00 8.76 -5.51
C GLU A 169 12.26 7.51 -6.02
N ALA A 170 11.28 7.00 -5.26
CA ALA A 170 10.56 5.80 -5.67
C ALA A 170 9.60 6.08 -6.82
N LYS A 171 9.67 5.22 -7.83
CA LYS A 171 8.71 5.19 -8.94
C LYS A 171 7.50 4.33 -8.57
N GLY A 172 6.35 4.63 -9.15
CA GLY A 172 5.16 3.75 -9.10
C GLY A 172 3.94 4.31 -8.37
N LEU A 173 4.11 5.30 -7.50
CA LEU A 173 3.00 6.03 -6.88
C LEU A 173 3.36 7.51 -6.77
N PHE A 174 2.44 8.37 -7.21
CA PHE A 174 2.54 9.82 -7.06
C PHE A 174 1.15 10.41 -6.88
N LYS A 175 1.07 11.54 -6.19
CA LYS A 175 -0.18 12.23 -5.89
C LYS A 175 -0.35 13.44 -6.80
N ILE A 176 -1.40 13.42 -7.61
CA ILE A 176 -1.84 14.61 -8.35
C ILE A 176 -2.92 15.30 -7.53
N ASN A 177 -2.66 16.54 -7.11
CA ASN A 177 -3.69 17.41 -6.56
C ASN A 177 -4.50 18.01 -7.70
N ILE A 178 -5.71 17.49 -7.90
CA ILE A 178 -6.69 18.09 -8.78
C ILE A 178 -7.51 19.02 -7.90
N GLY A 179 -7.43 20.33 -8.14
CA GLY A 179 -8.26 21.30 -7.44
C GLY A 179 -9.75 20.98 -7.58
N THR A 180 -10.61 21.73 -6.89
CA THR A 180 -12.05 21.56 -7.08
C THR A 180 -12.54 22.31 -8.33
N PRO A 181 -13.66 21.93 -8.95
CA PRO A 181 -14.25 22.72 -10.04
C PRO A 181 -14.57 24.18 -9.64
N LYS A 182 -14.72 24.47 -8.34
CA LYS A 182 -14.90 25.83 -7.81
C LYS A 182 -13.62 26.67 -7.88
N THR A 183 -12.47 26.03 -7.91
CA THR A 183 -11.14 26.62 -8.06
C THR A 183 -10.63 26.29 -9.47
N LYS A 184 -11.20 26.94 -10.48
CA LYS A 184 -11.02 26.61 -11.90
C LYS A 184 -9.54 26.49 -12.31
N GLU A 185 -8.69 27.44 -11.90
CA GLU A 185 -7.25 27.42 -12.20
C GLU A 185 -6.53 26.18 -11.65
N ALA A 186 -6.83 25.80 -10.40
CA ALA A 186 -6.23 24.62 -9.77
C ALA A 186 -6.78 23.31 -10.35
N PHE A 187 -8.04 23.30 -10.78
CA PHE A 187 -8.63 22.17 -11.50
C PHE A 187 -7.98 22.00 -12.88
N ASP A 188 -7.93 23.07 -13.68
CA ASP A 188 -7.36 23.08 -15.02
C ASP A 188 -5.87 22.70 -14.98
N SER A 189 -5.10 23.22 -14.01
CA SER A 189 -3.69 22.84 -13.82
C SER A 189 -3.51 21.35 -13.45
N GLY A 190 -4.39 20.80 -12.60
CA GLY A 190 -4.33 19.39 -12.23
C GLY A 190 -4.63 18.47 -13.41
N ILE A 191 -5.64 18.82 -14.22
CA ILE A 191 -5.98 18.09 -15.45
C ILE A 191 -4.84 18.17 -16.47
N GLN A 192 -4.23 19.34 -16.63
CA GLN A 192 -3.12 19.53 -17.56
C GLN A 192 -1.94 18.62 -17.22
N LYS A 193 -1.59 18.48 -15.94
CA LYS A 193 -0.54 17.54 -15.50
C LYS A 193 -0.85 16.08 -15.85
N ILE A 194 -2.11 15.66 -15.77
CA ILE A 194 -2.52 14.32 -16.18
C ILE A 194 -2.31 14.13 -17.69
N LEU A 195 -2.67 15.13 -18.48
CA LEU A 195 -2.47 15.11 -19.94
C LEU A 195 -0.98 15.04 -20.30
N GLU A 196 -0.14 15.86 -19.67
CA GLU A 196 1.32 15.86 -19.89
C GLU A 196 1.96 14.51 -19.55
N ILE A 197 1.51 13.87 -18.46
CA ILE A 197 1.95 12.52 -18.09
C ILE A 197 1.54 11.52 -19.19
N ASN A 198 0.29 11.56 -19.64
CA ASN A 198 -0.19 10.68 -20.71
C ASN A 198 0.57 10.89 -22.03
N GLU A 199 0.88 12.13 -22.39
CA GLU A 199 1.69 12.44 -23.57
C GLU A 199 3.11 11.86 -23.45
N THR A 200 3.74 12.00 -22.29
CA THR A 200 5.06 11.42 -22.01
C THR A 200 5.04 9.90 -22.15
N TYR A 201 4.05 9.23 -21.56
CA TYR A 201 3.86 7.78 -21.69
C TYR A 201 3.62 7.36 -23.14
N LYS A 202 2.77 8.09 -23.86
CA LYS A 202 2.49 7.83 -25.28
C LYS A 202 3.77 7.90 -26.11
N ASN A 203 4.58 8.94 -25.94
CA ASN A 203 5.83 9.11 -26.67
C ASN A 203 6.82 7.97 -26.37
N GLN A 204 6.93 7.53 -25.11
CA GLN A 204 7.76 6.38 -24.74
C GLN A 204 7.29 5.08 -25.42
N VAL A 205 5.99 4.83 -25.44
CA VAL A 205 5.43 3.64 -26.11
C VAL A 205 5.69 3.69 -27.61
N GLU A 206 5.54 4.85 -28.27
CA GLU A 206 5.83 5.01 -29.70
C GLU A 206 7.30 4.74 -30.04
N GLU A 207 8.25 5.11 -29.18
CA GLU A 207 9.66 4.76 -29.34
C GLU A 207 9.89 3.26 -29.23
N ILE A 208 9.26 2.61 -28.24
CA ILE A 208 9.35 1.15 -28.05
C ILE A 208 8.71 0.41 -29.24
N GLU A 209 7.60 0.91 -29.78
CA GLU A 209 6.97 0.38 -31.00
C GLU A 209 7.90 0.47 -32.22
N LYS A 210 8.64 1.57 -32.38
CA LYS A 210 9.66 1.68 -33.44
C LYS A 210 10.79 0.68 -33.25
N LEU A 211 11.24 0.47 -32.02
CA LEU A 211 12.28 -0.54 -31.71
C LEU A 211 11.79 -1.96 -32.00
N TYR A 212 10.53 -2.27 -31.66
CA TYR A 212 9.91 -3.55 -31.97
C TYR A 212 9.89 -3.84 -33.47
N LYS A 213 9.48 -2.86 -34.28
CA LYS A 213 9.46 -2.98 -35.74
C LYS A 213 10.87 -3.14 -36.34
N ASN A 214 11.86 -2.44 -35.79
CA ASN A 214 13.16 -2.29 -36.44
C ASN A 214 14.28 -3.23 -35.93
N LYS A 215 14.18 -3.80 -34.71
CA LYS A 215 15.32 -4.43 -34.02
C LYS A 215 15.09 -5.85 -33.48
N GLY A 216 14.11 -6.58 -34.00
CA GLY A 216 13.92 -8.00 -33.61
C GLY A 216 13.62 -8.20 -32.12
N MET A 217 12.89 -7.26 -31.51
CA MET A 217 12.53 -7.36 -30.11
C MET A 217 11.40 -8.38 -29.93
N SER A 218 11.54 -9.30 -28.96
CA SER A 218 10.46 -10.23 -28.64
C SER A 218 9.26 -9.51 -28.02
N ILE A 219 8.08 -10.10 -28.17
CA ILE A 219 6.85 -9.61 -27.52
C ILE A 219 6.99 -9.54 -25.99
N GLY A 220 7.77 -10.45 -25.39
CA GLY A 220 8.05 -10.45 -23.95
C GLY A 220 8.89 -9.25 -23.52
N CYS A 221 9.93 -8.92 -24.29
CA CYS A 221 10.75 -7.73 -24.04
C CYS A 221 9.93 -6.44 -24.23
N PHE A 222 9.09 -6.39 -25.27
CA PHE A 222 8.14 -5.29 -25.47
C PHE A 222 7.24 -5.10 -24.25
N ALA A 223 6.58 -6.19 -23.80
CA ALA A 223 5.68 -6.18 -22.66
C ALA A 223 6.36 -5.66 -21.38
N GLN A 224 7.60 -6.10 -21.14
CA GLN A 224 8.39 -5.66 -20.01
C GLN A 224 8.75 -4.17 -20.07
N LEU A 225 9.14 -3.65 -21.24
CA LEU A 225 9.49 -2.24 -21.41
C LEU A 225 8.32 -1.29 -21.20
N ILE A 226 7.11 -1.67 -21.62
CA ILE A 226 5.90 -0.86 -21.42
C ILE A 226 5.19 -1.14 -20.08
N GLY A 227 5.69 -2.08 -19.27
CA GLY A 227 5.09 -2.44 -17.99
C GLY A 227 3.68 -3.01 -18.13
N ARG A 228 3.47 -3.92 -19.09
CA ARG A 228 2.19 -4.61 -19.34
C ARG A 228 2.38 -6.11 -19.38
N ASP A 229 1.29 -6.83 -19.18
CA ASP A 229 1.25 -8.27 -19.37
C ASP A 229 1.41 -8.60 -20.87
N ILE A 230 2.07 -9.72 -21.16
CA ILE A 230 2.22 -10.25 -22.52
C ILE A 230 0.87 -10.46 -23.22
N TYR A 231 -0.19 -10.81 -22.50
CA TYR A 231 -1.53 -10.99 -23.07
C TYR A 231 -2.15 -9.66 -23.52
N ASP A 232 -1.97 -8.59 -22.75
CA ASP A 232 -2.42 -7.25 -23.13
C ASP A 232 -1.67 -6.76 -24.37
N VAL A 233 -0.36 -6.97 -24.38
CA VAL A 233 0.50 -6.62 -25.51
C VAL A 233 0.11 -7.40 -26.75
N TRP A 234 -0.13 -8.70 -26.61
CA TRP A 234 -0.57 -9.55 -27.71
C TRP A 234 -1.89 -9.07 -28.30
N SER A 235 -2.86 -8.72 -27.46
CA SER A 235 -4.12 -8.12 -27.88
C SER A 235 -3.91 -6.82 -28.66
N VAL A 236 -3.00 -5.94 -28.23
CA VAL A 236 -2.70 -4.69 -28.95
C VAL A 236 -2.03 -4.96 -30.30
N LEU A 237 -1.01 -5.82 -30.34
CA LEU A 237 -0.25 -6.14 -31.54
C LEU A 237 -1.11 -6.80 -32.63
N THR A 238 -2.07 -7.64 -32.24
CA THR A 238 -3.03 -8.25 -33.19
C THR A 238 -4.03 -7.24 -33.77
N ASN A 239 -4.38 -6.20 -33.01
CA ASN A 239 -5.34 -5.18 -33.44
C ASN A 239 -4.69 -4.01 -34.22
N LYS A 240 -3.39 -3.79 -34.07
CA LYS A 240 -2.64 -2.78 -34.83
C LYS A 240 -2.03 -3.36 -36.11
N LYS A 241 -2.67 -3.07 -37.24
CA LYS A 241 -2.25 -3.54 -38.59
C LYS A 241 -0.80 -3.22 -38.94
N ASP A 242 -0.26 -2.15 -38.40
CA ASP A 242 1.07 -1.63 -38.72
C ASP A 242 2.18 -2.18 -37.81
N LEU A 243 1.84 -2.80 -36.68
CA LEU A 243 2.78 -3.50 -35.80
C LEU A 243 2.79 -5.00 -36.07
N GLY A 244 1.63 -5.65 -36.00
CA GLY A 244 1.52 -7.10 -36.13
C GLY A 244 2.33 -7.86 -35.07
N ILE A 245 2.40 -9.19 -35.23
CA ILE A 245 3.27 -10.06 -34.43
C ILE A 245 4.37 -10.57 -35.32
N THR A 246 5.61 -10.22 -34.99
CA THR A 246 6.78 -10.79 -35.64
C THR A 246 7.11 -12.14 -35.03
N CYS A 247 7.28 -13.15 -35.87
CA CYS A 247 7.70 -14.50 -35.49
C CYS A 247 8.98 -14.85 -36.26
N CYS A 248 10.02 -15.30 -35.56
CA CYS A 248 11.21 -15.85 -36.19
C CYS A 248 11.06 -17.37 -36.25
N PHE A 249 11.18 -17.94 -37.44
CA PHE A 249 11.16 -19.40 -37.65
C PHE A 249 12.55 -20.01 -37.49
N GLY A 250 13.59 -19.19 -37.33
CA GLY A 250 14.95 -19.64 -37.06
C GLY A 250 15.69 -20.09 -38.32
N ILE A 251 15.24 -19.65 -39.50
CA ILE A 251 15.95 -19.90 -40.75
C ILE A 251 17.17 -18.98 -40.88
N SER A 252 18.23 -19.43 -41.53
CA SER A 252 19.52 -18.70 -41.60
C SER A 252 19.41 -17.27 -42.16
N LYS A 253 18.38 -17.01 -42.96
CA LYS A 253 18.08 -15.70 -43.57
C LYS A 253 17.47 -14.69 -42.60
N GLU A 254 16.98 -15.14 -41.44
CA GLU A 254 16.38 -14.32 -40.38
C GLU A 254 17.40 -14.01 -39.25
N GLN A 255 18.63 -14.51 -39.36
CA GLN A 255 19.70 -14.34 -38.36
C GLN A 255 20.75 -13.27 -38.74
N GLU A 256 20.58 -12.63 -39.91
CA GLU A 256 21.38 -11.47 -40.38
C GLU A 256 20.69 -10.15 -40.03
#